data_AF-A0A531M5U0-F1
#
_entry.id   AF-A0A531M5U0-F1
#
_cell.length_a   1.000
_cell.length_b   1.000
_cell.length_c   1.000
_cell.angle_alpha   90.00
_cell.angle_beta   90.00
_cell.angle_gamma   90.00
#
_symmetry.space_group_name_H-M   'P 1'
#
loop_
_entity.id
_entity.type
_entity.pdbx_description
1 polymer ?
#
loop_
_entity_poly.entity_id
_entity_poly.type
_entity_poly.pdbx_seq_one_letter_code
_entity_poly.pdbx_strand_id
1 'polypeptide(L)'
;YVQSGARIDIDISSMGDATSLAGGTLIMTPLKAADGEIYAVGQGAVIVSGFTAQGQAQQLTQGVPTAGRVPNGAIVERQVKAEFDDQSTLTLQLRNPDFSTAIRIADAINDYTAQRFGMRVAAERDSRTVQIRRPKNVSAARFYAEIENLVVESDTPARVVIDERTGTIVIGNDVK
;
A
#
# COMPACT_ATOMS: atom_id res chain seq x y z
N TYR A 1 -4.95 4.42 -5.21
CA TYR A 1 -5.21 4.02 -6.61
C TYR A 1 -5.14 5.24 -7.48
N VAL A 2 -4.33 5.21 -8.55
CA VAL A 2 -4.29 6.30 -9.51
C VAL A 2 -5.32 5.97 -10.60
N GLN A 3 -6.36 6.80 -10.71
CA GLN A 3 -7.41 6.63 -11.71
C GLN A 3 -6.92 7.13 -13.07
N SER A 4 -7.54 6.65 -14.17
CA SER A 4 -7.27 7.26 -15.49
C SER A 4 -7.56 8.77 -15.42
N GLY A 5 -6.69 9.58 -16.02
CA GLY A 5 -6.71 11.04 -15.96
C GLY A 5 -6.01 11.65 -14.74
N ALA A 6 -5.60 10.86 -13.74
CA ALA A 6 -4.84 11.39 -12.61
C ALA A 6 -3.41 11.75 -13.03
N ARG A 7 -2.88 12.83 -12.43
CA ARG A 7 -1.52 13.30 -12.63
C ARG A 7 -0.57 12.68 -11.62
N ILE A 8 0.64 12.36 -12.06
CA ILE A 8 1.71 11.83 -11.22
C ILE A 8 3.01 12.57 -11.49
N ASP A 9 3.86 12.64 -10.46
CA ASP A 9 5.23 13.11 -10.59
C ASP A 9 6.05 12.06 -11.34
N ILE A 10 6.97 12.54 -12.18
CA ILE A 10 7.91 11.67 -12.90
C ILE A 10 9.33 12.18 -12.78
N ASP A 11 10.25 11.23 -12.60
CA ASP A 11 11.69 11.48 -12.69
C ASP A 11 12.17 11.09 -14.09
N ILE A 12 13.05 11.90 -14.64
CA ILE A 12 13.61 11.72 -15.98
C ILE A 12 15.13 11.83 -15.95
N SER A 13 15.75 11.21 -16.95
CA SER A 13 17.16 11.35 -17.26
C SER A 13 17.36 11.54 -18.75
N SER A 14 18.45 12.20 -19.12
CA SER A 14 18.87 12.26 -20.52
C SER A 14 19.25 10.86 -21.01
N MET A 15 18.76 10.53 -22.21
CA MET A 15 19.17 9.34 -22.96
C MET A 15 19.99 9.83 -24.15
N GLY A 16 21.26 10.15 -23.91
CA GLY A 16 22.14 10.72 -24.92
C GLY A 16 23.33 11.45 -24.30
N ASP A 17 23.90 12.37 -25.06
CA ASP A 17 25.08 13.17 -24.72
C ASP A 17 24.75 14.56 -24.13
N ALA A 18 23.49 14.79 -23.74
CA ALA A 18 23.11 16.06 -23.14
C ALA A 18 23.95 16.34 -21.87
N THR A 19 24.48 17.55 -21.79
CA THR A 19 25.31 18.00 -20.66
C THR A 19 24.48 18.58 -19.50
N SER A 20 23.24 19.00 -19.79
CA SER A 20 22.26 19.44 -18.79
C SER A 20 20.83 19.37 -19.33
N LEU A 21 19.86 19.14 -18.44
CA LEU A 21 18.42 19.25 -18.70
C LEU A 21 17.83 20.59 -18.21
N ALA A 22 18.65 21.49 -17.65
CA ALA A 22 18.17 22.74 -17.08
C ALA A 22 17.50 23.63 -18.14
N GLY A 23 16.29 24.13 -17.86
CA GLY A 23 15.49 24.89 -18.81
C GLY A 23 14.83 24.05 -19.92
N GLY A 24 15.02 22.73 -19.89
CA GLY A 24 14.40 21.80 -20.83
C GLY A 24 12.90 21.57 -20.57
N THR A 25 12.22 21.06 -21.59
CA THR A 25 10.83 20.58 -21.50
C THR A 25 10.79 19.13 -21.97
N LEU A 26 10.21 18.25 -21.16
CA LEU A 26 9.90 16.89 -21.56
C LEU A 26 8.76 16.94 -22.57
N ILE A 27 9.03 16.45 -23.78
CA ILE A 27 8.04 16.31 -24.83
C ILE A 27 7.35 14.95 -24.64
N MET A 28 6.03 14.92 -24.85
CA MET A 28 5.14 13.74 -24.81
C MET A 28 5.87 12.39 -24.88
N THR A 29 6.19 11.83 -23.71
CA THR A 29 6.99 10.61 -23.55
C THR A 29 6.13 9.50 -22.96
N PRO A 30 5.94 8.36 -23.67
CA PRO A 30 5.17 7.24 -23.15
C PRO A 30 5.92 6.51 -22.04
N LEU A 31 5.25 6.28 -20.91
CA LEU A 31 5.75 5.51 -19.77
C LEU A 31 5.23 4.08 -19.89
N LYS A 32 6.15 3.18 -20.26
CA LYS A 32 5.86 1.76 -20.49
C LYS A 32 6.16 0.93 -19.25
N ALA A 33 5.35 -0.09 -18.98
CA ALA A 33 5.71 -1.11 -18.01
C ALA A 33 6.50 -2.25 -18.68
N ALA A 34 6.93 -3.23 -17.87
CA ALA A 34 7.70 -4.39 -18.34
C ALA A 34 6.93 -5.29 -19.33
N ASP A 35 5.60 -5.15 -19.38
CA ASP A 35 4.72 -5.81 -20.35
C ASP A 35 4.76 -5.16 -21.76
N GLY A 36 5.47 -4.03 -21.92
CA GLY A 36 5.59 -3.28 -23.17
C GLY A 36 4.47 -2.28 -23.42
N GLU A 37 3.46 -2.24 -22.55
CA GLU A 37 2.27 -1.43 -22.70
C GLU A 37 2.42 -0.04 -22.06
N ILE A 38 1.72 0.95 -22.60
CA ILE A 38 1.77 2.34 -22.13
C ILE A 38 0.73 2.54 -21.02
N TYR A 39 1.17 3.00 -19.86
CA TYR A 39 0.31 3.27 -18.71
C TYR A 39 0.08 4.76 -18.46
N ALA A 40 1.07 5.58 -18.79
CA ALA A 40 0.99 7.01 -18.62
C ALA A 40 1.78 7.74 -19.72
N VAL A 41 1.49 9.02 -19.91
CA VAL A 41 2.21 9.89 -20.84
C VAL A 41 2.73 11.10 -20.08
N GLY A 42 4.06 11.26 -20.08
CA GLY A 42 4.77 12.36 -19.44
C GLY A 42 5.01 13.55 -20.37
N GLN A 43 4.77 14.77 -19.89
CA GLN A 43 5.13 16.02 -20.56
C GLN A 43 5.26 17.17 -19.55
N GLY A 44 6.10 18.15 -19.84
CA GLY A 44 6.16 19.39 -19.06
C GLY A 44 7.57 19.91 -18.79
N ALA A 45 7.65 21.05 -18.12
CA ALA A 45 8.91 21.70 -17.79
C ALA A 45 9.74 20.85 -16.82
N VAL A 46 11.03 20.69 -17.11
CA VAL A 46 11.95 19.87 -16.31
C VAL A 46 12.57 20.72 -15.22
N ILE A 47 12.43 20.26 -13.98
CA ILE A 47 13.11 20.84 -12.82
C ILE A 47 14.38 20.02 -12.57
N VAL A 48 15.53 20.67 -12.61
CA VAL A 48 16.83 20.06 -12.39
C VAL A 48 17.42 20.60 -11.10
N SER A 49 17.95 19.72 -10.25
CA SER A 49 18.58 20.09 -8.97
C SER A 49 20.11 20.22 -9.05
N GLY A 50 20.71 19.98 -10.21
CA GLY A 50 22.16 20.10 -10.45
C GLY A 50 22.55 21.10 -11.53
N PHE A 51 23.76 21.65 -11.42
CA PHE A 51 24.35 22.56 -12.40
C PHE A 51 25.86 22.33 -12.55
N THR A 52 26.38 22.69 -13.71
CA THR A 52 27.82 22.68 -14.01
C THR A 52 28.25 24.10 -14.33
N ALA A 53 29.27 24.60 -13.64
CA ALA A 53 29.89 25.89 -13.89
C ALA A 53 31.37 25.69 -14.27
N GLN A 54 31.83 26.38 -15.31
CA GLN A 54 33.21 26.26 -15.81
C GLN A 54 33.89 27.63 -15.81
N GLY A 55 35.03 27.71 -15.13
CA GLY A 55 35.95 28.86 -15.14
C GLY A 55 37.26 28.54 -15.87
N GLN A 56 38.17 29.52 -15.96
CA GLN A 56 39.43 29.40 -16.71
C GLN A 56 40.36 28.26 -16.24
N ALA A 57 40.23 27.79 -14.99
CA ALA A 57 41.06 26.71 -14.44
C ALA A 57 40.28 25.75 -13.50
N GLN A 58 38.96 25.86 -13.41
CA GLN A 58 38.18 25.05 -12.47
C GLN A 58 36.78 24.75 -13.01
N GLN A 59 36.39 23.48 -12.95
CA GLN A 59 35.03 23.02 -13.23
C GLN A 59 34.39 22.63 -11.91
N LEU A 60 33.23 23.22 -11.60
CA LEU A 60 32.44 22.89 -10.43
C LEU A 60 31.12 22.27 -10.90
N THR A 61 30.90 21.01 -10.54
CA THR A 61 29.64 20.31 -10.78
C THR A 61 28.99 20.01 -9.44
N GLN A 62 27.76 20.47 -9.25
CA GLN A 62 26.96 20.17 -8.07
C GLN A 62 25.68 19.47 -8.49
N GLY A 63 25.40 18.30 -7.92
CA GLY A 63 24.25 17.47 -8.28
C GLY A 63 24.41 16.75 -9.63
N VAL A 64 23.28 16.30 -10.20
CA VAL A 64 23.24 15.59 -11.49
C VAL A 64 22.51 16.48 -12.52
N PRO A 65 23.22 17.23 -13.37
CA PRO A 65 22.60 18.17 -14.30
C PRO A 65 21.79 17.48 -15.41
N THR A 66 22.00 16.18 -15.63
CA THR A 66 21.36 15.36 -16.68
C THR A 66 20.15 14.57 -16.18
N ALA A 67 19.72 14.79 -14.94
CA ALA A 67 18.52 14.21 -14.35
C ALA A 67 17.61 15.32 -13.81
N GLY A 68 16.31 15.09 -13.86
CA GLY A 68 15.33 16.07 -13.40
C GLY A 68 14.00 15.44 -13.05
N ARG A 69 13.10 16.25 -12.49
CA ARG A 69 11.74 15.87 -12.14
C ARG A 69 10.74 16.75 -12.89
N VAL A 70 9.62 16.15 -13.30
CA VAL A 70 8.45 16.87 -13.80
C VAL A 70 7.29 16.59 -12.83
N PRO A 71 7.03 17.49 -11.86
CA PRO A 71 5.93 17.33 -10.93
C PRO A 71 4.59 17.36 -11.66
N ASN A 72 3.68 16.43 -11.34
CA ASN A 72 2.39 16.25 -12.02
C ASN A 72 2.51 16.17 -13.56
N GLY A 73 3.68 15.76 -14.04
CA GLY A 73 4.09 15.79 -15.44
C GLY A 73 3.52 14.64 -16.25
N ALA A 74 3.13 13.53 -15.63
CA ALA A 74 2.50 12.44 -16.35
C ALA A 74 1.01 12.32 -16.06
N ILE A 75 0.25 12.03 -17.11
CA ILE A 75 -1.18 11.70 -17.03
C ILE A 75 -1.30 10.19 -17.22
N VAL A 76 -2.02 9.53 -16.30
CA VAL A 76 -2.31 8.11 -16.41
C VAL A 76 -3.40 7.89 -17.45
N GLU A 77 -3.05 7.30 -18.60
CA GLU A 77 -3.99 6.99 -19.68
C GLU A 77 -4.69 5.66 -19.39
N ARG A 78 -3.93 4.65 -18.94
CA ARG A 78 -4.46 3.32 -18.69
C ARG A 78 -4.48 3.01 -17.21
N GLN A 79 -5.68 2.81 -16.68
CA GLN A 79 -5.84 2.25 -15.34
C GLN A 79 -5.33 0.80 -15.35
N VAL A 80 -4.42 0.47 -14.44
CA VAL A 80 -4.18 -0.93 -14.07
C VAL A 80 -5.51 -1.43 -13.51
N LYS A 81 -6.14 -2.44 -14.15
CA LYS A 81 -7.28 -3.13 -13.55
C LYS A 81 -6.81 -3.77 -12.25
N ALA A 82 -6.86 -3.02 -11.16
CA ALA A 82 -6.84 -3.60 -9.85
C ALA A 82 -8.16 -4.35 -9.75
N GLU A 83 -8.10 -5.69 -9.70
CA GLU A 83 -9.24 -6.60 -9.53
C GLU A 83 -9.94 -6.43 -8.16
N PHE A 84 -9.91 -5.24 -7.57
CA PHE A 84 -10.43 -4.99 -6.25
C PHE A 84 -11.95 -5.19 -6.18
N ASP A 85 -12.65 -5.01 -7.31
CA ASP A 85 -14.09 -5.29 -7.40
C ASP A 85 -14.40 -6.75 -7.80
N ASP A 86 -13.44 -7.46 -8.36
CA ASP A 86 -13.58 -8.88 -8.77
C ASP A 86 -13.10 -9.86 -7.68
N GLN A 87 -12.38 -9.36 -6.67
CA GLN A 87 -12.01 -10.12 -5.49
C GLN A 87 -13.22 -10.36 -4.59
N SER A 88 -13.93 -11.45 -4.87
CA SER A 88 -15.01 -11.99 -4.04
C SER A 88 -14.55 -12.43 -2.64
N THR A 89 -13.24 -12.57 -2.43
CA THR A 89 -12.66 -13.13 -1.22
C THR A 89 -11.60 -12.20 -0.65
N LEU A 90 -11.81 -11.76 0.59
CA LEU A 90 -10.87 -11.03 1.41
C LEU A 90 -10.17 -12.00 2.36
N THR A 91 -8.85 -11.85 2.51
CA THR A 91 -8.06 -12.61 3.48
C THR A 91 -7.55 -11.65 4.55
N LEU A 92 -8.05 -11.80 5.77
CA LEU A 92 -7.59 -11.06 6.93
C LEU A 92 -6.51 -11.89 7.64
N GLN A 93 -5.37 -11.25 7.90
CA GLN A 93 -4.26 -11.87 8.62
C GLN A 93 -4.04 -11.18 9.96
N LEU A 94 -4.11 -11.95 11.04
CA LEU A 94 -3.81 -11.49 12.39
C LEU A 94 -2.31 -11.20 12.49
N ARG A 95 -1.98 -10.13 13.22
CA ARG A 95 -0.59 -9.78 13.54
C ARG A 95 0.01 -10.76 14.55
N ASN A 96 -0.78 -11.13 15.55
CA ASN A 96 -0.42 -12.09 16.59
C ASN A 96 -1.30 -13.34 16.39
N PRO A 97 -0.74 -14.47 15.90
CA PRO A 97 -1.52 -15.67 15.66
C PRO A 97 -2.09 -16.23 16.96
N ASP A 98 -3.41 -16.39 17.01
CA ASP A 98 -4.16 -16.98 18.12
C ASP A 98 -5.49 -17.54 17.61
N PHE A 99 -5.75 -18.82 17.88
CA PHE A 99 -6.98 -19.48 17.42
C PHE A 99 -8.23 -18.86 18.06
N SER A 100 -8.19 -18.52 19.36
CA SER A 100 -9.33 -17.92 20.05
C SER A 100 -9.70 -16.58 19.42
N THR A 101 -8.70 -15.74 19.16
CA THR A 101 -8.89 -14.45 18.48
C THR A 101 -9.37 -14.63 17.04
N ALA A 102 -8.82 -15.57 16.27
CA ALA A 102 -9.28 -15.83 14.90
C ALA A 102 -10.75 -16.29 14.84
N ILE A 103 -11.17 -17.17 15.76
CA ILE A 103 -12.57 -17.62 15.89
C ILE A 103 -13.47 -16.45 16.26
N ARG A 104 -13.11 -15.65 17.26
CA ARG A 104 -13.90 -14.46 17.65
C ARG A 104 -14.06 -13.46 16.51
N ILE A 105 -13.02 -13.26 15.71
CA ILE A 105 -13.11 -12.40 14.51
C ILE A 105 -14.10 -12.99 13.51
N ALA A 106 -14.00 -14.29 13.21
CA ALA A 106 -14.92 -14.95 12.27
C ALA A 106 -16.37 -14.88 12.76
N ASP A 107 -16.62 -15.11 14.05
CA ASP A 107 -17.95 -15.02 14.66
C ASP A 107 -18.49 -13.58 14.63
N ALA A 108 -17.70 -12.58 15.03
CA ALA A 108 -18.14 -11.17 14.98
C ALA A 108 -18.52 -10.72 13.57
N ILE A 109 -17.73 -11.11 12.55
CA ILE A 109 -18.06 -10.84 11.15
C ILE A 109 -19.35 -11.56 10.76
N ASN A 110 -19.48 -12.84 11.12
CA ASN A 110 -20.63 -13.64 10.77
C ASN A 110 -21.93 -13.18 11.43
N ASP A 111 -21.89 -12.70 12.67
CA ASP A 111 -23.05 -12.15 13.38
C ASP A 111 -23.53 -10.88 12.70
N TYR A 112 -22.61 -9.97 12.35
CA TYR A 112 -22.92 -8.78 11.58
C TYR A 112 -23.52 -9.13 10.22
N THR A 113 -22.90 -10.05 9.47
CA THR A 113 -23.38 -10.38 8.11
C THR A 113 -24.66 -11.21 8.11
N ALA A 114 -24.89 -12.03 9.13
CA ALA A 114 -26.15 -12.73 9.29
C ALA A 114 -27.31 -11.75 9.50
N GLN A 115 -27.12 -10.70 10.31
CA GLN A 115 -28.13 -9.67 10.53
C GLN A 115 -28.36 -8.79 9.30
N ARG A 116 -27.28 -8.38 8.61
CA ARG A 116 -27.37 -7.43 7.50
C ARG A 116 -27.69 -8.05 6.14
N PHE A 117 -27.15 -9.24 5.88
CA PHE A 117 -27.21 -9.90 4.58
C PHE A 117 -27.87 -11.28 4.62
N GLY A 118 -28.23 -11.79 5.80
CA GLY A 118 -28.86 -13.11 5.93
C GLY A 118 -27.91 -14.27 5.65
N MET A 119 -26.59 -14.04 5.68
CA MET A 119 -25.59 -15.08 5.39
C MET A 119 -24.34 -14.94 6.24
N ARG A 120 -23.72 -16.07 6.56
CA ARG A 120 -22.38 -16.15 7.17
C ARG A 120 -21.35 -16.17 6.05
N VAL A 121 -20.28 -15.38 6.20
CA VAL A 121 -19.31 -15.12 5.12
C VAL A 121 -17.86 -15.31 5.54
N ALA A 122 -17.58 -15.39 6.83
CA ALA A 122 -16.25 -15.53 7.38
C ALA A 122 -16.00 -16.96 7.89
N ALA A 123 -14.78 -17.43 7.68
CA ALA A 123 -14.28 -18.68 8.24
C ALA A 123 -12.79 -18.54 8.54
N GLU A 124 -12.41 -18.88 9.76
CA GLU A 124 -11.03 -19.09 10.17
C GLU A 124 -10.42 -20.27 9.40
N ARG A 125 -9.18 -20.09 8.93
CA ARG A 125 -8.41 -21.13 8.21
C ARG A 125 -7.34 -21.73 9.09
N ASP A 126 -6.71 -20.89 9.91
CA ASP A 126 -5.67 -21.23 10.88
C ASP A 126 -5.62 -20.14 11.95
N SER A 127 -4.66 -20.21 12.89
CA SER A 127 -4.50 -19.24 13.98
C SER A 127 -4.19 -17.82 13.52
N ARG A 128 -3.84 -17.61 12.25
CA ARG A 128 -3.45 -16.31 11.68
C ARG A 128 -4.42 -15.81 10.62
N THR A 129 -5.19 -16.69 9.99
CA THR A 129 -5.88 -16.37 8.73
C THR A 129 -7.39 -16.53 8.88
N VAL A 130 -8.14 -15.46 8.58
CA VAL A 130 -9.60 -15.48 8.45
C VAL A 130 -9.96 -15.12 7.02
N GLN A 131 -10.71 -16.01 6.35
CA GLN A 131 -11.16 -15.81 4.98
C GLN A 131 -12.61 -15.33 4.97
N ILE A 132 -12.88 -14.27 4.22
CA ILE A 132 -14.17 -13.57 4.20
C ILE A 132 -14.66 -13.47 2.76
N ARG A 133 -15.90 -13.90 2.49
CA ARG A 133 -16.50 -13.86 1.15
C ARG A 133 -17.51 -12.72 1.03
N ARG A 134 -17.24 -11.73 0.19
CA ARG A 134 -18.15 -10.59 -0.01
C ARG A 134 -19.47 -11.05 -0.65
N PRO A 135 -20.64 -10.66 -0.11
CA PRO A 135 -21.92 -10.84 -0.80
C PRO A 135 -21.95 -10.12 -2.16
N LYS A 136 -22.60 -10.70 -3.17
CA LYS A 136 -22.61 -10.14 -4.54
C LYS A 136 -23.39 -8.82 -4.68
N ASN A 137 -24.28 -8.53 -3.73
CA ASN A 137 -25.19 -7.38 -3.73
C ASN A 137 -24.63 -6.15 -3.00
N VAL A 138 -23.36 -6.15 -2.58
CA VAL A 138 -22.71 -5.03 -1.90
C VAL A 138 -21.36 -4.72 -2.56
N SER A 139 -21.02 -3.43 -2.67
CA SER A 139 -19.71 -3.02 -3.18
C SER A 139 -18.59 -3.40 -2.21
N ALA A 140 -17.39 -3.69 -2.74
CA ALA A 140 -16.22 -4.01 -1.91
C ALA A 140 -15.94 -2.91 -0.88
N ALA A 141 -15.91 -1.65 -1.33
CA ALA A 141 -15.62 -0.51 -0.46
C ALA A 141 -16.56 -0.41 0.74
N ARG A 142 -17.88 -0.56 0.52
CA ARG A 142 -18.86 -0.52 1.61
C ARG A 142 -18.69 -1.71 2.55
N PHE A 143 -18.58 -2.91 2.00
CA PHE A 143 -18.47 -4.13 2.80
C PHE A 143 -17.21 -4.14 3.68
N TYR A 144 -16.07 -3.72 3.15
CA TYR A 144 -14.82 -3.68 3.92
C TYR A 144 -14.83 -2.60 5.00
N ALA A 145 -15.37 -1.40 4.70
CA ALA A 145 -15.54 -0.36 5.71
C ALA A 145 -16.46 -0.80 6.85
N GLU A 146 -17.50 -1.57 6.55
CA GLU A 146 -18.40 -2.11 7.57
C GLU A 146 -17.73 -3.15 8.47
N ILE A 147 -16.89 -4.02 7.90
CA ILE A 147 -16.10 -5.01 8.67
C ILE A 147 -15.04 -4.33 9.54
N GLU A 148 -14.37 -3.29 9.03
CA GLU A 148 -13.32 -2.55 9.76
C GLU A 148 -13.84 -1.93 11.07
N ASN A 149 -15.13 -1.60 11.14
CA ASN A 149 -15.76 -1.04 12.33
C ASN A 149 -16.16 -2.07 13.39
N LEU A 150 -15.98 -3.37 13.13
CA LEU A 150 -16.29 -4.42 14.10
C LEU A 150 -15.22 -4.47 15.20
N VAL A 151 -15.66 -4.28 16.44
CA VAL A 151 -14.80 -4.38 17.62
C VAL A 151 -14.76 -5.83 18.07
N VAL A 152 -13.54 -6.39 18.19
CA VAL A 152 -13.31 -7.76 18.66
C VAL A 152 -12.27 -7.74 19.78
N GLU A 153 -12.58 -8.36 20.90
CA GLU A 153 -11.64 -8.50 22.01
C GLU A 153 -10.62 -9.62 21.73
N SER A 154 -9.33 -9.27 21.63
CA SER A 154 -8.24 -10.23 21.48
C SER A 154 -7.69 -10.67 22.84
N ASP A 155 -7.38 -11.95 22.99
CA ASP A 155 -6.65 -12.41 24.18
C ASP A 155 -5.20 -11.94 24.10
N THR A 156 -4.79 -11.15 25.08
CA THR A 156 -3.36 -10.84 25.27
C THR A 156 -2.78 -11.95 26.15
N PRO A 157 -1.78 -12.73 25.71
CA PRO A 157 -1.26 -13.83 26.53
C PRO A 157 -0.69 -13.29 27.84
N ALA A 158 -1.09 -13.88 28.96
CA ALA A 158 -0.48 -13.64 30.26
C ALA A 158 1.01 -14.06 30.19
N ARG A 159 1.91 -13.11 30.44
CA ARG A 159 3.35 -13.41 30.49
C ARG A 159 3.74 -13.76 31.92
N VAL A 160 4.05 -15.04 32.16
CA VAL A 160 4.75 -15.46 33.39
C VAL A 160 6.24 -15.29 33.15
N VAL A 161 6.83 -14.26 33.74
CA VAL A 161 8.29 -14.05 33.71
C VAL A 161 8.83 -14.55 35.04
N ILE A 162 9.64 -15.60 35.00
CA ILE A 162 10.34 -16.14 36.17
C ILE A 162 11.76 -15.59 36.14
N ASP A 163 12.11 -14.69 37.07
CA ASP A 163 13.50 -14.27 37.30
C ASP A 163 14.10 -15.14 38.41
N GLU A 164 14.78 -16.22 38.00
CA GLU A 164 15.44 -17.19 38.90
C GLU A 164 16.48 -16.56 39.83
N ARG A 165 16.91 -15.31 39.57
CA ARG A 165 17.91 -14.60 40.37
C ARG A 165 17.30 -13.85 41.56
N THR A 166 16.02 -13.50 41.52
CA THR A 166 15.37 -12.69 42.58
C THR A 166 14.19 -13.37 43.26
N GLY A 167 13.66 -14.47 42.71
CA GLY A 167 12.51 -15.18 43.27
C GLY A 167 11.20 -14.38 43.22
N THR A 168 11.14 -13.29 42.45
CA THR A 168 9.95 -12.44 42.34
C THR A 168 9.01 -13.01 41.29
N ILE A 169 7.82 -13.45 41.72
CA ILE A 169 6.74 -13.89 40.83
C ILE A 169 5.82 -12.70 40.61
N VAL A 170 5.79 -12.16 39.39
CA VAL A 170 4.81 -11.15 38.99
C VAL A 170 3.69 -11.85 38.23
N ILE A 171 2.52 -11.97 38.87
CA ILE A 171 1.33 -12.57 38.26
C ILE A 171 0.52 -11.45 37.62
N GLY A 172 0.38 -11.48 36.29
CA GLY A 172 -0.58 -10.65 35.57
C GLY A 172 -2.02 -11.09 35.88
N ASN A 173 -2.91 -10.13 36.06
CA ASN A 173 -4.31 -10.33 36.43
C ASN A 173 -5.07 -11.12 35.34
N ASP A 174 -5.13 -12.46 35.46
CA ASP A 174 -6.27 -13.34 35.15
C ASP A 174 -5.80 -14.81 35.19
N VAL A 175 -5.64 -15.34 36.40
CA VAL A 175 -5.45 -16.78 36.63
C VAL A 175 -6.57 -17.25 37.56
N LYS A 176 -7.36 -18.23 37.12
CA LYS A 176 -8.23 -19.06 37.97
C LYS A 176 -7.57 -20.41 38.21
#